data_AF-A0A0N0BLB3-F1
#
_entry.id   AF-A0A0N0BLB3-F1
#
_cell.length_a   1.000
_cell.length_b   1.000
_cell.length_c   1.000
_cell.angle_alpha   90.00
_cell.angle_beta   90.00
_cell.angle_gamma   90.00
#
_symmetry.space_group_name_H-M   'P 1'
#
loop_
_entity.id
_entity.type
_entity.pdbx_description
1 polymer ?
#
loop_
_entity_poly.entity_id
_entity_poly.type
_entity_poly.pdbx_seq_one_letter_code
_entity_poly.pdbx_strand_id
1 'polypeptide(L)'
;MTALFLKEVARNPWTAGLFLLPPLLALGFQGRGEGVGLVGLYSGLSLLLPPLVLALAVPLLASREEWAFLLGFPVRPFLAFLQGVLGVLLGLAPPLLLGLLLGAGLLGFSWEAGLWLLLSGMGLLLFWLGLAALLSALLLEERRALALGFGLFCLLNVLYGPLAVALAVRLRDYPLEGLLTLALLLNPQEIHRVGLLLGLKAPVLTGPVGYLVAERLGTVGPLLGLGYLVLFGLLLTLLAATLFARRDR
;
A
#
# COMPACT_ATOMS: atom_id res chain seq x y z
N MET A 1 -23.44 6.58 1.20
CA MET A 1 -22.80 5.38 1.81
C MET A 1 -21.51 5.69 2.54
N THR A 2 -20.74 6.71 2.13
CA THR A 2 -19.44 7.08 2.73
C THR A 2 -19.46 7.16 4.26
N ALA A 3 -20.43 7.88 4.85
CA ALA A 3 -20.51 8.04 6.30
C ALA A 3 -20.75 6.72 7.06
N LEU A 4 -21.44 5.76 6.44
CA LEU A 4 -21.70 4.45 7.05
C LEU A 4 -20.41 3.65 7.15
N PHE A 5 -19.70 3.47 6.03
CA PHE A 5 -18.43 2.74 6.01
C PHE A 5 -17.35 3.40 6.86
N LEU A 6 -17.28 4.74 6.85
CA LEU A 6 -16.39 5.50 7.74
C LEU A 6 -16.66 5.17 9.21
N LYS A 7 -17.94 5.18 9.61
CA LYS A 7 -18.34 4.91 11.00
C LYS A 7 -18.00 3.49 11.42
N GLU A 8 -18.20 2.51 10.54
CA GLU A 8 -17.86 1.11 10.82
C GLU A 8 -16.35 0.91 10.98
N VAL A 9 -15.54 1.51 10.09
CA VAL A 9 -14.08 1.48 10.25
C VAL A 9 -13.63 2.20 11.52
N ALA A 10 -14.18 3.37 11.82
CA ALA A 10 -13.80 4.16 12.99
C ALA A 10 -14.17 3.47 14.32
N ARG A 11 -15.21 2.63 14.33
CA ARG A 11 -15.62 1.84 15.50
C ARG A 11 -14.79 0.57 15.69
N ASN A 12 -14.10 0.12 14.65
CA ASN A 12 -13.29 -1.08 14.73
C ASN A 12 -12.03 -0.81 15.60
N PRO A 13 -11.82 -1.54 16.71
CA PRO A 13 -10.67 -1.31 17.58
C PRO A 13 -9.33 -1.57 16.90
N TRP A 14 -9.30 -2.43 15.88
CA TRP A 14 -8.08 -2.73 15.11
C TRP A 14 -7.60 -1.53 14.28
N THR A 15 -8.46 -0.55 14.03
CA THR A 15 -8.10 0.74 13.41
C THR A 15 -7.10 1.52 14.27
N ALA A 16 -7.10 1.33 15.60
CA ALA A 16 -6.08 1.91 16.47
C ALA A 16 -4.66 1.39 16.17
N GLY A 17 -4.55 0.19 15.59
CA GLY A 17 -3.28 -0.35 15.11
C GLY A 17 -2.59 0.57 14.09
N LEU A 18 -3.35 1.24 13.23
CA LEU A 18 -2.79 2.18 12.25
C LEU A 18 -2.15 3.41 12.89
N PHE A 19 -2.65 3.83 14.05
CA PHE A 19 -2.08 4.92 14.84
C PHE A 19 -0.84 4.46 15.63
N LEU A 20 -0.90 3.26 16.22
CA LEU A 20 0.17 2.76 17.08
C LEU A 20 1.38 2.18 16.32
N LEU A 21 1.16 1.61 15.14
CA LEU A 21 2.22 0.92 14.39
C LEU A 21 3.38 1.84 14.00
N PRO A 22 3.18 3.03 13.38
CA PRO A 22 4.30 3.85 12.97
C PRO A 22 5.21 4.32 14.12
N PRO A 23 4.72 4.82 15.26
CA PRO A 23 5.61 5.19 16.37
C PRO A 23 6.29 3.99 17.01
N LEU A 24 5.66 2.80 17.05
CA LEU A 24 6.31 1.58 17.52
C LEU A 24 7.46 1.15 16.59
N LEU A 25 7.25 1.21 15.27
CA LEU A 25 8.31 0.95 14.29
C LEU A 25 9.44 1.98 14.41
N ALA A 26 9.11 3.25 14.69
CA ALA A 26 10.07 4.33 14.83
C ALA A 26 11.09 4.07 15.95
N LEU A 27 10.69 3.44 17.05
CA LEU A 27 11.60 3.07 18.14
C LEU A 27 12.78 2.21 17.66
N GLY A 28 12.58 1.37 16.64
CA GLY A 28 13.63 0.51 16.06
C GLY A 28 14.69 1.25 15.24
N PHE A 29 14.45 2.52 14.88
CA PHE A 29 15.34 3.32 14.03
C PHE A 29 15.93 4.55 14.72
N GLN A 30 15.74 4.70 16.04
CA GLN A 30 16.32 5.79 16.80
C GLN A 30 17.85 5.86 16.65
N GLY A 31 18.38 7.06 16.44
CA GLY A 31 19.82 7.30 16.31
C GLY A 31 20.47 6.78 15.02
N ARG A 32 19.70 6.28 14.04
CA ARG A 32 20.24 5.72 12.78
C ARG A 32 20.35 6.71 11.61
N GLY A 33 19.97 7.96 11.85
CA GLY A 33 19.92 9.01 10.84
C GLY A 33 18.62 9.01 10.04
N GLU A 34 18.29 10.17 9.48
CA GLU A 34 17.00 10.46 8.86
C GLU A 34 16.70 9.56 7.65
N GLY A 35 17.66 9.38 6.75
CA GLY A 35 17.49 8.55 5.55
C GLY A 35 17.18 7.09 5.87
N VAL A 36 17.91 6.51 6.84
CA VAL A 36 17.69 5.13 7.31
C VAL A 36 16.36 5.01 8.04
N GLY A 37 16.02 6.00 8.87
CA GLY A 37 14.74 6.05 9.57
C GLY A 37 13.55 6.07 8.61
N LEU A 38 13.59 6.92 7.58
CA LEU A 38 12.48 7.08 6.65
C LEU A 38 12.26 5.81 5.84
N VAL A 39 13.31 5.28 5.22
CA VAL A 39 13.21 4.03 4.44
C VAL A 39 12.85 2.85 5.34
N GLY A 40 13.43 2.80 6.54
CA GLY A 40 13.14 1.78 7.54
C GLY A 40 11.68 1.75 7.95
N LEU A 41 11.11 2.92 8.27
CA LEU A 41 9.69 3.08 8.56
C LEU A 41 8.82 2.68 7.39
N TYR A 42 9.11 3.17 6.18
CA TYR A 42 8.35 2.80 4.99
C TYR A 42 8.38 1.29 4.73
N SER A 43 9.55 0.65 4.87
CA SER A 43 9.71 -0.79 4.69
C SER A 43 9.00 -1.60 5.78
N GLY A 44 8.99 -1.12 7.03
CA GLY A 44 8.20 -1.72 8.10
C GLY A 44 6.69 -1.60 7.84
N LEU A 45 6.26 -0.45 7.33
CA LEU A 45 4.87 -0.21 6.94
C LEU A 45 4.46 -1.07 5.75
N SER A 46 5.31 -1.26 4.74
CA SER A 46 5.01 -2.14 3.60
C SER A 46 4.79 -3.59 4.03
N LEU A 47 5.38 -4.01 5.14
CA LEU A 47 5.13 -5.34 5.70
C LEU A 47 3.85 -5.42 6.56
N LEU A 48 3.55 -4.40 7.36
CA LEU A 48 2.49 -4.47 8.38
C LEU A 48 1.16 -3.80 7.96
N LEU A 49 1.21 -2.77 7.12
CA LEU A 49 0.03 -2.06 6.66
C LEU A 49 -0.87 -2.91 5.74
N PRO A 50 -0.36 -3.67 4.75
CA PRO A 50 -1.21 -4.44 3.84
C PRO A 50 -2.17 -5.41 4.51
N PRO A 51 -1.72 -6.30 5.43
CA PRO A 51 -2.63 -7.25 6.06
C PRO A 51 -3.71 -6.54 6.91
N LEU A 52 -3.39 -5.40 7.53
CA LEU A 52 -4.38 -4.60 8.27
C LEU A 52 -5.41 -3.97 7.35
N VAL A 53 -4.98 -3.38 6.23
CA VAL A 53 -5.89 -2.79 5.25
C VAL A 53 -6.83 -3.87 4.69
N LEU A 54 -6.31 -5.05 4.37
CA LEU A 54 -7.13 -6.19 3.93
C LEU A 54 -8.14 -6.61 5.00
N ALA A 55 -7.68 -6.80 6.25
CA ALA A 55 -8.54 -7.23 7.36
C ALA A 55 -9.64 -6.22 7.72
N LEU A 56 -9.41 -4.93 7.52
CA LEU A 56 -10.36 -3.86 7.82
C LEU A 56 -11.29 -3.53 6.65
N ALA A 57 -10.80 -3.60 5.41
CA ALA A 57 -11.55 -3.19 4.23
C ALA A 57 -12.38 -4.33 3.61
N VAL A 58 -11.82 -5.55 3.54
CA VAL A 58 -12.44 -6.66 2.81
C VAL A 58 -13.78 -7.09 3.43
N PRO A 59 -13.94 -7.25 4.75
CA PRO A 59 -15.23 -7.64 5.34
C PRO A 59 -16.36 -6.71 4.92
N LEU A 60 -16.11 -5.39 4.95
CA LEU A 60 -17.09 -4.38 4.58
C LEU A 60 -17.36 -4.34 3.07
N LEU A 61 -16.33 -4.51 2.24
CA LEU A 61 -16.48 -4.33 0.79
C LEU A 61 -16.88 -5.61 0.06
N ALA A 62 -16.64 -6.80 0.63
CA ALA A 62 -16.93 -8.09 0.00
C ALA A 62 -18.23 -8.74 0.49
N SER A 63 -18.92 -8.18 1.49
CA SER A 63 -20.16 -8.75 2.02
C SER A 63 -21.30 -8.63 1.02
N ARG A 64 -21.67 -9.77 0.40
CA ARG A 64 -22.76 -9.82 -0.59
C ARG A 64 -24.11 -9.46 0.02
N GLU A 65 -24.36 -9.89 1.25
CA GLU A 65 -25.63 -9.64 1.94
C GLU A 65 -25.81 -8.16 2.26
N GLU A 66 -24.74 -7.51 2.73
CA GLU A 66 -24.74 -6.06 2.98
C GLU A 66 -24.98 -5.29 1.68
N TRP A 67 -24.30 -5.64 0.59
CA TRP A 67 -24.53 -4.98 -0.70
C TRP A 67 -25.94 -5.21 -1.24
N ALA A 68 -26.51 -6.41 -1.09
CA ALA A 68 -27.88 -6.69 -1.50
C ALA A 68 -28.88 -5.79 -0.75
N PHE A 69 -28.67 -5.58 0.55
CA PHE A 69 -29.47 -4.65 1.35
C PHE A 69 -29.26 -3.19 0.93
N LEU A 70 -28.00 -2.76 0.79
CA LEU A 70 -27.61 -1.39 0.47
C LEU A 70 -28.05 -0.96 -0.94
N LEU A 71 -28.08 -1.88 -1.91
CA LEU A 71 -28.57 -1.62 -3.26
C LEU A 71 -30.09 -1.72 -3.40
N GLY A 72 -30.80 -2.09 -2.33
CA GLY A 72 -32.25 -1.91 -2.25
C GLY A 72 -32.67 -0.43 -2.22
N PHE A 73 -31.75 0.47 -1.92
CA PHE A 73 -31.95 1.92 -2.03
C PHE A 73 -31.76 2.40 -3.49
N PRO A 74 -32.39 3.51 -3.91
CA PRO A 74 -32.31 4.03 -5.27
C PRO A 74 -30.96 4.72 -5.53
N VAL A 75 -29.87 3.95 -5.54
CA VAL A 75 -28.50 4.41 -5.76
C VAL A 75 -27.86 3.66 -6.93
N ARG A 76 -26.97 4.34 -7.66
CA ARG A 76 -26.22 3.71 -8.75
C ARG A 76 -25.14 2.80 -8.16
N PRO A 77 -25.07 1.49 -8.50
CA PRO A 77 -24.11 0.55 -7.92
C PRO A 77 -22.65 1.02 -8.00
N PHE A 78 -22.25 1.62 -9.13
CA PHE A 78 -20.92 2.20 -9.31
C PHE A 78 -20.59 3.26 -8.25
N LEU A 79 -21.51 4.21 -8.03
CA LEU A 79 -21.31 5.29 -7.07
C LEU A 79 -21.44 4.78 -5.63
N ALA A 80 -22.34 3.84 -5.38
CA ALA A 80 -22.51 3.18 -4.09
C ALA A 80 -21.20 2.51 -3.64
N PHE A 81 -20.59 1.72 -4.52
CA PHE A 81 -19.31 1.06 -4.25
C PHE A 81 -18.17 2.06 -4.02
N LEU A 82 -18.03 3.08 -4.88
CA LEU A 82 -17.00 4.11 -4.73
C LEU A 82 -17.16 4.89 -3.42
N GLN A 83 -18.39 5.19 -3.01
CA GLN A 83 -18.66 5.81 -1.72
C GLN A 83 -18.29 4.88 -0.54
N GLY A 84 -18.50 3.58 -0.67
CA GLY A 84 -18.05 2.59 0.32
C GLY A 84 -16.53 2.61 0.48
N VAL A 85 -15.80 2.50 -0.63
CA VAL A 85 -14.32 2.56 -0.64
C VAL A 85 -13.82 3.89 -0.07
N LEU A 86 -14.43 5.02 -0.44
CA LEU A 86 -14.10 6.34 0.13
C LEU A 86 -14.35 6.39 1.65
N GLY A 87 -15.43 5.79 2.12
CA GLY A 87 -15.74 5.72 3.55
C GLY A 87 -14.66 4.93 4.30
N VAL A 88 -14.23 3.79 3.75
CA VAL A 88 -13.11 3.02 4.30
C VAL A 88 -11.82 3.83 4.31
N LEU A 89 -11.47 4.49 3.19
CA LEU A 89 -10.28 5.34 3.11
C LEU A 89 -10.28 6.42 4.20
N LEU A 90 -11.40 7.12 4.38
CA LEU A 90 -11.54 8.18 5.38
C LEU A 90 -11.52 7.64 6.82
N GLY A 91 -11.88 6.37 7.04
CA GLY A 91 -11.74 5.72 8.34
C GLY A 91 -10.29 5.31 8.65
N LEU A 92 -9.54 4.86 7.63
CA LEU A 92 -8.17 4.35 7.79
C LEU A 92 -7.09 5.45 7.73
N ALA A 93 -7.29 6.49 6.92
CA ALA A 93 -6.27 7.49 6.65
C ALA A 93 -5.93 8.38 7.88
N PRO A 94 -6.89 8.95 8.63
CA PRO A 94 -6.57 9.79 9.78
C PRO A 94 -5.70 9.10 10.86
N PRO A 95 -6.04 7.89 11.36
CA PRO A 95 -5.20 7.24 12.36
C PRO A 95 -3.81 6.89 11.81
N LEU A 96 -3.71 6.46 10.55
CA LEU A 96 -2.41 6.23 9.91
C LEU A 96 -1.57 7.50 9.87
N LEU A 97 -2.12 8.61 9.36
CA LEU A 97 -1.40 9.88 9.24
C LEU A 97 -0.97 10.43 10.61
N LEU A 98 -1.83 10.34 11.62
CA LEU A 98 -1.47 10.71 12.99
C LEU A 98 -0.35 9.84 13.54
N GLY A 99 -0.40 8.52 13.32
CA GLY A 99 0.67 7.61 13.70
C GLY A 99 1.98 7.97 13.01
N LEU A 100 1.96 8.22 11.70
CA LEU A 100 3.14 8.61 10.92
C LEU A 100 3.75 9.93 11.40
N LEU A 101 2.92 10.92 11.73
CA LEU A 101 3.36 12.18 12.33
C LEU A 101 4.06 11.96 13.67
N LEU A 102 3.51 11.10 14.53
CA LEU A 102 4.16 10.74 15.79
C LEU A 102 5.48 10.01 15.56
N GLY A 103 5.52 9.04 14.64
CA GLY A 103 6.75 8.32 14.28
C GLY A 103 7.84 9.26 13.74
N ALA A 104 7.47 10.20 12.87
CA ALA A 104 8.40 11.23 12.36
C ALA A 104 8.92 12.13 13.48
N GLY A 105 8.03 12.56 14.40
CA GLY A 105 8.42 13.35 15.57
C GLY A 105 9.38 12.62 16.50
N LEU A 106 9.15 11.32 16.76
CA LEU A 106 10.02 10.48 17.59
C LEU A 106 11.42 10.30 16.99
N LEU A 107 11.54 10.34 15.66
CA LEU A 107 12.82 10.25 14.96
C LEU A 107 13.48 11.61 14.70
N GLY A 108 12.81 12.72 15.05
CA GLY A 108 13.31 14.06 14.80
C GLY A 108 13.47 14.37 13.31
N PHE A 109 12.56 13.87 12.46
CA PHE A 109 12.60 14.13 11.02
C PHE A 109 12.44 15.62 10.72
N SER A 110 13.14 16.08 9.70
CA SER A 110 12.87 17.35 9.04
C SER A 110 11.47 17.37 8.45
N TRP A 111 10.98 18.57 8.14
CA TRP A 111 9.70 18.74 7.45
C TRP A 111 9.62 17.96 6.14
N GLU A 112 10.71 17.96 5.36
CA GLU A 112 10.78 17.29 4.07
C GLU A 112 10.69 15.76 4.21
N ALA A 113 11.45 15.17 5.13
CA ALA A 113 11.39 13.74 5.39
C ALA A 113 10.04 13.32 5.99
N GLY A 114 9.47 14.13 6.88
CA GLY A 114 8.13 13.93 7.41
C GLY A 114 7.07 13.95 6.31
N LEU A 115 7.12 14.91 5.39
CA LEU A 115 6.21 14.98 4.25
C LEU A 115 6.35 13.75 3.34
N TRP A 116 7.58 13.34 3.01
CA TRP A 116 7.81 12.11 2.25
C TRP A 116 7.23 10.89 2.95
N LEU A 117 7.42 10.75 4.27
CA LEU A 117 6.83 9.64 5.02
C LEU A 117 5.29 9.62 4.93
N LEU A 118 4.64 10.77 5.08
CA LEU A 118 3.17 10.89 4.98
C LEU A 118 2.66 10.53 3.60
N LEU A 119 3.30 11.07 2.54
CA LEU A 119 2.94 10.78 1.16
C LEU A 119 3.14 9.29 0.83
N SER A 120 4.27 8.71 1.28
CA SER A 120 4.59 7.30 1.07
C SER A 120 3.58 6.38 1.76
N GLY A 121 3.22 6.68 3.01
CA GLY A 121 2.22 5.94 3.77
C GLY A 121 0.82 6.03 3.15
N MET A 122 0.42 7.22 2.70
CA MET A 122 -0.87 7.43 2.03
C MET A 122 -0.92 6.72 0.67
N GLY A 123 0.16 6.78 -0.12
CA GLY A 123 0.26 6.07 -1.40
C GLY A 123 0.17 4.55 -1.21
N LEU A 124 0.85 4.02 -0.19
CA LEU A 124 0.77 2.60 0.17
C LEU A 124 -0.65 2.20 0.61
N LEU A 125 -1.31 3.02 1.44
CA LEU A 125 -2.70 2.80 1.84
C LEU A 125 -3.64 2.78 0.63
N LEU A 126 -3.52 3.75 -0.26
CA LEU A 126 -4.34 3.83 -1.49
C LEU A 126 -4.15 2.61 -2.38
N PHE A 127 -2.91 2.16 -2.57
CA PHE A 127 -2.61 0.97 -3.36
C PHE A 127 -3.29 -0.28 -2.79
N TRP A 128 -3.10 -0.55 -1.49
CA TRP A 128 -3.67 -1.73 -0.85
C TRP A 128 -5.18 -1.67 -0.70
N LEU A 129 -5.75 -0.49 -0.47
CA LEU A 129 -7.20 -0.32 -0.46
C LEU A 129 -7.80 -0.53 -1.85
N GLY A 130 -7.15 -0.05 -2.92
CA GLY A 130 -7.57 -0.32 -4.29
C GLY A 130 -7.54 -1.81 -4.64
N LEU A 131 -6.51 -2.52 -4.17
CA LEU A 131 -6.43 -3.97 -4.34
C LEU A 131 -7.52 -4.71 -3.56
N ALA A 132 -7.76 -4.32 -2.30
CA ALA A 132 -8.84 -4.85 -1.47
C ALA A 132 -10.20 -4.64 -2.15
N ALA A 133 -10.46 -3.42 -2.64
CA ALA A 133 -11.68 -3.08 -3.36
C ALA A 133 -11.86 -3.95 -4.62
N LEU A 134 -10.80 -4.14 -5.41
CA LEU A 134 -10.85 -4.98 -6.62
C LEU A 134 -11.20 -6.44 -6.28
N LEU A 135 -10.52 -7.03 -5.29
CA LEU A 135 -10.79 -8.40 -4.86
C LEU A 135 -12.20 -8.56 -4.31
N SER A 136 -12.65 -7.59 -3.51
CA SER A 136 -14.02 -7.56 -2.97
C SER A 136 -15.06 -7.52 -4.09
N ALA A 137 -14.91 -6.64 -5.09
CA ALA A 137 -15.82 -6.56 -6.24
C ALA A 137 -15.77 -7.82 -7.13
N LEU A 138 -14.60 -8.44 -7.28
CA LEU A 138 -14.41 -9.66 -8.09
C LEU A 138 -14.98 -10.92 -7.45
N LEU A 139 -15.12 -10.97 -6.13
CA LEU A 139 -15.48 -12.21 -5.44
C LEU A 139 -16.81 -12.11 -4.70
N LEU A 140 -17.11 -10.96 -4.09
CA LEU A 140 -18.26 -10.77 -3.19
C LEU A 140 -18.37 -11.91 -2.14
N GLU A 141 -17.22 -12.39 -1.69
CA GLU A 141 -17.10 -13.41 -0.64
C GLU A 141 -15.83 -13.07 0.16
N GLU A 142 -16.03 -12.66 1.42
CA GLU A 142 -14.98 -12.15 2.30
C GLU A 142 -13.80 -13.11 2.42
N ARG A 143 -14.07 -14.39 2.68
CA ARG A 143 -13.04 -15.40 2.87
C ARG A 143 -12.15 -15.56 1.64
N ARG A 144 -12.73 -15.55 0.42
CA ARG A 144 -11.95 -15.69 -0.82
C ARG A 144 -11.15 -14.42 -1.10
N ALA A 145 -11.75 -13.25 -0.87
CA ALA A 145 -11.08 -11.97 -1.04
C ALA A 145 -9.90 -11.80 -0.07
N LEU A 146 -10.06 -12.18 1.21
CA LEU A 146 -8.97 -12.20 2.18
C LEU A 146 -7.88 -13.22 1.80
N ALA A 147 -8.25 -14.44 1.40
CA ALA A 147 -7.27 -15.47 1.02
C ALA A 147 -6.41 -15.02 -0.17
N LEU A 148 -7.02 -14.50 -1.23
CA LEU A 148 -6.28 -13.97 -2.37
C LEU A 148 -5.51 -12.69 -2.01
N GLY A 149 -6.07 -11.81 -1.18
CA GLY A 149 -5.41 -10.61 -0.70
C GLY A 149 -4.14 -10.92 0.07
N PHE A 150 -4.19 -11.86 1.03
CA PHE A 150 -3.02 -12.32 1.75
C PHE A 150 -2.02 -13.05 0.84
N GLY A 151 -2.49 -13.81 -0.15
CA GLY A 151 -1.64 -14.39 -1.19
C GLY A 151 -0.86 -13.33 -1.97
N LEU A 152 -1.52 -12.26 -2.40
CA LEU A 152 -0.88 -11.12 -3.08
C LEU A 152 0.05 -10.35 -2.15
N PHE A 153 -0.29 -10.18 -0.88
CA PHE A 153 0.60 -9.63 0.13
C PHE A 153 1.88 -10.45 0.26
N CYS A 154 1.76 -11.77 0.44
CA CYS A 154 2.91 -12.66 0.51
C CYS A 154 3.75 -12.56 -0.76
N LEU A 155 3.12 -12.57 -1.94
CA LEU A 155 3.83 -12.45 -3.21
C LEU A 155 4.59 -11.13 -3.32
N LEU A 156 3.93 -9.99 -3.10
CA LEU A 156 4.46 -8.65 -3.38
C LEU A 156 5.40 -8.11 -2.29
N ASN A 157 5.19 -8.45 -1.02
CA ASN A 157 6.00 -7.90 0.08
C ASN A 157 6.99 -8.88 0.69
N VAL A 158 6.64 -10.18 0.75
CA VAL A 158 7.49 -11.17 1.42
C VAL A 158 8.39 -11.90 0.42
N LEU A 159 7.81 -12.40 -0.66
CA LEU A 159 8.51 -13.28 -1.61
C LEU A 159 9.20 -12.50 -2.74
N TYR A 160 8.67 -11.34 -3.12
CA TYR A 160 9.11 -10.63 -4.30
C TYR A 160 10.63 -10.33 -4.32
N GLY A 161 11.16 -9.76 -3.23
CA GLY A 161 12.59 -9.46 -3.11
C GLY A 161 13.47 -10.71 -3.22
N PRO A 162 13.26 -11.73 -2.37
CA PRO A 162 13.98 -13.01 -2.47
C PRO A 162 13.88 -13.68 -3.84
N LEU A 163 12.70 -13.64 -4.49
CA LEU A 163 12.51 -14.19 -5.83
C LEU A 163 13.32 -13.43 -6.88
N ALA A 164 13.34 -12.10 -6.82
CA ALA A 164 14.15 -11.27 -7.72
C ALA A 164 15.65 -11.57 -7.56
N VAL A 165 16.13 -11.71 -6.32
CA VAL A 165 17.52 -12.09 -6.04
C VAL A 165 17.83 -13.50 -6.54
N ALA A 166 16.95 -14.48 -6.28
CA ALA A 166 17.12 -15.85 -6.75
C ALA A 166 17.20 -15.90 -8.29
N LEU A 167 16.36 -15.14 -8.98
CA LEU A 167 16.39 -15.02 -10.43
C LEU A 167 17.70 -14.39 -10.92
N ALA A 168 18.15 -13.30 -10.28
CA ALA A 168 19.42 -12.64 -10.60
C ALA A 168 20.62 -13.59 -10.45
N VAL A 169 20.66 -14.38 -9.37
CA VAL A 169 21.74 -15.35 -9.14
C VAL A 169 21.72 -16.48 -10.17
N ARG A 170 20.53 -16.98 -10.53
CA ARG A 170 20.39 -18.09 -11.48
C ARG A 170 20.65 -17.69 -12.93
N LEU A 171 20.38 -16.45 -13.29
CA LEU A 171 20.56 -15.94 -14.66
C LEU A 171 21.79 -15.04 -14.81
N ARG A 172 22.76 -15.14 -13.88
CA ARG A 172 23.97 -14.29 -13.85
C ARG A 172 24.79 -14.30 -15.14
N ASP A 173 24.69 -15.37 -15.93
CA ASP A 173 25.43 -15.53 -17.19
C ASP A 173 24.70 -14.89 -18.40
N TYR A 174 23.52 -14.29 -18.18
CA TYR A 174 22.70 -13.62 -19.18
C TYR A 174 22.63 -12.10 -18.94
N PRO A 175 22.32 -11.29 -19.97
CA PRO A 175 22.12 -9.84 -19.80
C PRO A 175 20.88 -9.56 -18.95
N LEU A 176 21.08 -9.36 -17.64
CA LEU A 176 20.03 -9.29 -16.63
C LEU A 176 19.35 -7.92 -16.51
N GLU A 177 19.94 -6.85 -17.05
CA GLU A 177 19.44 -5.49 -16.84
C GLU A 177 17.96 -5.34 -17.20
N GLY A 178 17.54 -5.88 -18.35
CA GLY A 178 16.14 -5.81 -18.78
C GLY A 178 15.20 -6.62 -17.89
N LEU A 179 15.58 -7.83 -17.50
CA LEU A 179 14.77 -8.69 -16.64
C LEU A 179 14.62 -8.15 -15.22
N LEU A 180 15.70 -7.61 -14.64
CA LEU A 180 15.67 -7.03 -13.29
C LEU A 180 14.92 -5.69 -13.27
N THR A 181 15.01 -4.92 -14.35
CA THR A 181 14.21 -3.70 -14.53
C THR A 181 12.72 -4.04 -14.66
N LEU A 182 12.37 -5.01 -15.51
CA LEU A 182 10.99 -5.50 -15.65
C LEU A 182 10.47 -6.04 -14.34
N ALA A 183 11.27 -6.84 -13.62
CA ALA A 183 10.92 -7.35 -12.31
C ALA A 183 10.49 -6.18 -11.46
N LEU A 184 11.35 -5.19 -11.22
CA LEU A 184 11.05 -4.00 -10.41
C LEU A 184 9.75 -3.28 -10.83
N LEU A 185 9.55 -3.05 -12.13
CA LEU A 185 8.38 -2.35 -12.64
C LEU A 185 7.05 -3.04 -12.26
N LEU A 186 7.07 -4.35 -12.00
CA LEU A 186 5.88 -5.11 -11.59
C LEU A 186 5.44 -4.81 -10.14
N ASN A 187 6.31 -4.28 -9.28
CA ASN A 187 5.96 -3.99 -7.89
C ASN A 187 6.07 -2.49 -7.58
N PRO A 188 4.95 -1.76 -7.57
CA PRO A 188 4.95 -0.32 -7.34
C PRO A 188 5.56 0.09 -5.98
N GLN A 189 5.42 -0.77 -4.97
CA GLN A 189 5.95 -0.52 -3.63
C GLN A 189 7.47 -0.57 -3.64
N GLU A 190 8.04 -1.50 -4.41
CA GLU A 190 9.49 -1.66 -4.50
C GLU A 190 10.14 -0.51 -5.29
N ILE A 191 9.52 -0.04 -6.38
CA ILE A 191 9.98 1.15 -7.10
C ILE A 191 10.05 2.35 -6.16
N HIS A 192 9.02 2.57 -5.36
CA HIS A 192 8.98 3.68 -4.43
C HIS A 192 10.04 3.53 -3.33
N ARG A 193 10.19 2.34 -2.75
CA ARG A 193 11.21 2.04 -1.73
C ARG A 193 12.63 2.32 -2.24
N VAL A 194 12.95 1.82 -3.44
CA VAL A 194 14.25 2.04 -4.08
C VAL A 194 14.44 3.51 -4.42
N GLY A 195 13.38 4.19 -4.90
CA GLY A 195 13.36 5.64 -5.08
C GLY A 195 13.75 6.41 -3.80
N LEU A 196 13.12 6.10 -2.67
CA LEU A 196 13.41 6.75 -1.39
C LEU A 196 14.86 6.54 -0.92
N LEU A 197 15.40 5.33 -1.09
CA LEU A 197 16.81 5.04 -0.79
C LEU A 197 17.77 5.95 -1.55
N LEU A 198 17.44 6.25 -2.80
CA LEU A 198 18.27 7.08 -3.69
C LEU A 198 18.22 8.55 -3.33
N GLY A 199 17.00 9.08 -3.15
CA GLY A 199 16.80 10.48 -2.83
C GLY A 199 17.50 10.89 -1.54
N LEU A 200 17.64 9.95 -0.59
CA LEU A 200 18.19 10.20 0.74
C LEU A 200 19.69 9.90 0.86
N LYS A 201 20.37 9.51 -0.24
CA LYS A 201 21.79 9.08 -0.25
C LYS A 201 22.10 8.08 0.88
N ALA A 202 21.16 7.22 1.22
CA ALA A 202 21.34 6.29 2.32
C ALA A 202 22.46 5.29 1.96
N PRO A 203 23.42 5.02 2.85
CA PRO A 203 24.62 4.21 2.55
C PRO A 203 24.33 2.72 2.29
N VAL A 204 23.07 2.30 2.30
CA VAL A 204 22.66 0.90 2.15
C VAL A 204 21.94 0.76 0.82
N LEU A 205 22.71 0.60 -0.26
CA LEU A 205 22.19 0.13 -1.54
C LEU A 205 21.70 -1.31 -1.37
N THR A 206 20.38 -1.50 -1.45
CA THR A 206 19.73 -2.81 -1.29
C THR A 206 19.90 -3.67 -2.53
N GLY A 207 20.94 -4.50 -2.52
CA GLY A 207 21.14 -5.59 -3.48
C GLY A 207 21.36 -5.15 -4.94
N PRO A 208 21.66 -6.11 -5.84
CA PRO A 208 22.01 -5.82 -7.24
C PRO A 208 20.90 -5.09 -8.01
N VAL A 209 19.63 -5.39 -7.71
CA VAL A 209 18.46 -4.77 -8.35
C VAL A 209 18.28 -3.32 -7.94
N GLY A 210 18.47 -3.01 -6.65
CA GLY A 210 18.40 -1.64 -6.16
C GLY A 210 19.47 -0.74 -6.78
N TYR A 211 20.67 -1.27 -7.03
CA TYR A 211 21.76 -0.54 -7.69
C TYR A 211 21.51 -0.27 -9.18
N LEU A 212 21.05 -1.26 -9.95
CA LEU A 212 20.79 -1.05 -11.38
C LEU A 212 19.67 -0.05 -11.62
N VAL A 213 18.69 -0.04 -10.73
CA VAL A 213 17.55 0.88 -10.79
C VAL A 213 17.95 2.27 -10.29
N ALA A 214 18.82 2.32 -9.28
CA ALA A 214 19.42 3.54 -8.77
C ALA A 214 20.02 4.41 -9.85
N GLU A 215 20.81 3.77 -10.69
CA GLU A 215 21.51 4.42 -11.80
C GLU A 215 20.53 4.95 -12.87
N ARG A 216 19.38 4.31 -13.06
CA ARG A 216 18.41 4.63 -14.12
C ARG A 216 17.32 5.62 -13.69
N LEU A 217 16.87 5.59 -12.43
CA LEU A 217 15.79 6.46 -11.93
C LEU A 217 16.30 7.79 -11.37
N GLY A 218 17.53 7.85 -10.85
CA GLY A 218 18.12 9.06 -10.31
C GLY A 218 17.24 9.77 -9.27
N THR A 219 17.20 11.10 -9.31
CA THR A 219 16.48 11.94 -8.33
C THR A 219 14.96 11.92 -8.47
N VAL A 220 14.42 11.45 -9.59
CA VAL A 220 12.96 11.38 -9.84
C VAL A 220 12.33 10.08 -9.31
N GLY A 221 13.15 9.11 -8.90
CA GLY A 221 12.71 7.79 -8.40
C GLY A 221 11.62 7.84 -7.32
N PRO A 222 11.77 8.60 -6.21
CA PRO A 222 10.73 8.71 -5.18
C PRO A 222 9.38 9.15 -5.75
N LEU A 223 9.39 10.18 -6.59
CA LEU A 223 8.18 10.80 -7.15
C LEU A 223 7.49 9.86 -8.15
N LEU A 224 8.25 9.20 -9.02
CA LEU A 224 7.71 8.21 -9.96
C LEU A 224 7.09 7.02 -9.21
N GLY A 225 7.76 6.50 -8.19
CA GLY A 225 7.23 5.42 -7.36
C GLY A 225 5.95 5.81 -6.62
N LEU A 226 5.90 7.02 -6.07
CA LEU A 226 4.70 7.56 -5.42
C LEU A 226 3.55 7.71 -6.43
N GLY A 227 3.82 8.30 -7.58
CA GLY A 227 2.84 8.45 -8.66
C GLY A 227 2.30 7.11 -9.12
N TYR A 228 3.15 6.09 -9.21
CA TYR A 228 2.76 4.74 -9.60
C TYR A 228 1.87 4.06 -8.56
N LEU A 229 2.18 4.18 -7.26
CA LEU A 229 1.31 3.70 -6.16
C LEU A 229 -0.08 4.34 -6.20
N VAL A 230 -0.13 5.66 -6.31
CA VAL A 230 -1.39 6.42 -6.34
C VAL A 230 -2.19 6.07 -7.60
N LEU A 231 -1.56 6.09 -8.76
CA LEU A 231 -2.21 5.77 -10.03
C LEU A 231 -2.79 4.36 -10.01
N PHE A 232 -2.02 3.36 -9.59
CA PHE A 232 -2.52 1.98 -9.50
C PHE A 232 -3.64 1.84 -8.47
N GLY A 233 -3.50 2.45 -7.28
CA GLY A 233 -4.57 2.42 -6.28
C GLY A 233 -5.89 2.99 -6.81
N LEU A 234 -5.84 4.12 -7.52
CA LEU A 234 -7.01 4.74 -8.14
C LEU A 234 -7.57 3.89 -9.29
N LEU A 235 -6.72 3.38 -10.18
CA LEU A 235 -7.14 2.53 -11.30
C LEU A 235 -7.80 1.23 -10.82
N LEU A 236 -7.22 0.58 -9.80
CA LEU A 236 -7.79 -0.63 -9.19
C LEU A 236 -9.15 -0.33 -8.56
N THR A 237 -9.30 0.80 -7.88
CA THR A 237 -10.56 1.24 -7.27
C THR A 237 -11.64 1.52 -8.33
N LEU A 238 -11.28 2.23 -9.40
CA LEU A 238 -12.20 2.50 -10.51
C LEU A 238 -12.61 1.21 -11.21
N LEU A 239 -11.65 0.33 -11.49
CA LEU A 239 -11.92 -0.99 -12.07
C LEU A 239 -12.87 -1.79 -11.17
N ALA A 240 -12.63 -1.83 -9.86
CA ALA A 240 -13.48 -2.49 -8.88
C ALA A 240 -14.93 -1.98 -8.96
N ALA A 241 -15.13 -0.66 -8.95
CA ALA A 241 -16.45 -0.05 -9.07
C ALA A 241 -17.13 -0.38 -10.40
N THR A 242 -16.39 -0.41 -11.52
CA THR A 242 -16.96 -0.80 -12.83
C THR A 242 -17.36 -2.27 -12.88
N LEU A 243 -16.58 -3.16 -12.26
CA LEU A 243 -16.87 -4.59 -12.21
C LEU A 243 -18.06 -4.86 -11.32
N PHE A 244 -18.12 -4.24 -10.15
CA PHE A 244 -19.25 -4.31 -9.23
C PHE A 244 -20.55 -3.88 -9.93
N ALA A 245 -20.53 -2.72 -10.60
CA ALA A 245 -21.71 -2.19 -11.28
C ALA A 245 -22.20 -3.03 -12.48
N ARG A 246 -21.34 -3.86 -13.06
CA ARG A 246 -21.72 -4.78 -14.15
C ARG A 246 -22.31 -6.09 -13.64
N ARG A 247 -22.05 -6.44 -12.38
CA ARG A 247 -22.42 -7.74 -11.79
C ARG A 247 -23.82 -7.76 -11.18
N ASP A 248 -24.32 -6.60 -10.76
CA ASP A 248 -25.68 -6.42 -10.23
C ASP A 248 -26.72 -6.06 -11.33
N ARG A 249 -26.39 -6.36 -12.59
CA ARG A 249 -27.35 -6.45 -13.69
C ARG A 249 -27.72 -7.91 -13.91
#